data_AF-A0AA90RA53-F1
#
_entry.id   AF-A0AA90RA53-F1
#
_cell.length_a   1.000
_cell.length_b   1.000
_cell.length_c   1.000
_cell.angle_alpha   90.00
_cell.angle_beta   90.00
_cell.angle_gamma   90.00
#
_symmetry.space_group_name_H-M   'P 1'
#
loop_
_entity.id
_entity.type
_entity.pdbx_description
1 polymer ?
#
loop_
_entity_poly.entity_id
_entity_poly.type
_entity_poly.pdbx_seq_one_letter_code
_entity_poly.pdbx_strand_id
1 'polypeptide(L)'
;MAQIWLVELLKGIGKLFLHPIFYYLLFLSAILGVMRVKRERKNFHVRAHDAYFELRQLFPLGIMVGLSLSIVSILAGIVVPFAAIVLTAVFTLLWSFTANIRLMSPVYTVGAAFFTLIIMTENKWSIPLFSETFHSLDQKVYP
;
A
#
# COMPACT_ATOMS: atom_id res chain seq x y z
N MET A 1 -8.09 -24.69 -19.66
CA MET A 1 -6.92 -23.98 -19.09
C MET A 1 -6.99 -22.47 -19.28
N ALA A 2 -6.94 -21.93 -20.51
CA ALA A 2 -6.97 -20.47 -20.74
C ALA A 2 -8.20 -19.76 -20.13
N GLN A 3 -9.39 -20.36 -20.22
CA GLN A 3 -10.61 -19.82 -19.63
C GLN A 3 -10.54 -19.69 -18.10
N ILE A 4 -9.88 -20.63 -17.42
CA ILE A 4 -9.73 -20.63 -15.95
C ILE A 4 -8.85 -19.46 -15.53
N TRP A 5 -7.70 -19.29 -16.20
CA TRP A 5 -6.79 -18.17 -15.96
C TRP A 5 -7.45 -16.81 -16.20
N LEU A 6 -8.23 -16.69 -17.27
CA LEU A 6 -8.95 -15.45 -17.59
C LEU A 6 -9.99 -15.11 -16.52
N VAL A 7 -10.76 -16.11 -16.07
CA VAL A 7 -11.75 -15.92 -15.00
C VAL A 7 -11.07 -15.53 -13.68
N GLU A 8 -9.93 -16.14 -13.35
CA GLU A 8 -9.22 -15.83 -12.10
C GLU A 8 -8.59 -14.43 -12.12
N LEU A 9 -8.05 -14.00 -13.26
CA LEU A 9 -7.59 -12.62 -13.47
C LEU A 9 -8.74 -11.62 -13.32
N LEU A 10 -9.89 -11.89 -13.94
CA LEU A 10 -11.09 -11.04 -13.82
C LEU A 10 -11.57 -10.94 -12.37
N LYS A 11 -11.59 -12.05 -11.62
CA LYS A 11 -11.93 -12.03 -10.20
C LYS A 11 -10.93 -11.21 -9.39
N GLY A 12 -9.64 -11.35 -9.66
CA GLY A 12 -8.58 -10.58 -9.00
C GLY A 12 -8.74 -9.07 -9.22
N ILE A 13 -8.93 -8.67 -10.48
CA ILE A 13 -9.19 -7.28 -10.87
C ILE A 13 -10.50 -6.78 -10.25
N GLY A 14 -11.56 -7.58 -10.28
CA GLY A 14 -12.86 -7.24 -9.68
C GLY A 14 -12.77 -6.98 -8.17
N LYS A 15 -11.99 -7.80 -7.43
CA LYS A 15 -11.75 -7.60 -6.00
C LYS A 15 -11.07 -6.26 -5.68
N LEU A 16 -10.20 -5.78 -6.56
CA LEU A 16 -9.53 -4.49 -6.38
C LEU A 16 -10.54 -3.33 -6.41
N PHE A 17 -11.53 -3.37 -7.31
CA PHE A 17 -12.60 -2.37 -7.34
C PHE A 17 -13.54 -2.44 -6.14
N LEU A 18 -13.73 -3.63 -5.54
CA LEU A 18 -14.54 -3.76 -4.32
C LEU A 18 -13.81 -3.28 -3.06
N HIS A 19 -12.50 -3.06 -3.14
CA HIS A 19 -11.69 -2.75 -1.96
C HIS A 19 -11.85 -1.27 -1.54
N PRO A 20 -12.26 -0.95 -0.31
CA PRO A 20 -12.51 0.44 0.11
C PRO A 20 -11.24 1.31 0.05
N ILE A 21 -10.07 0.73 0.29
CA ILE A 21 -8.77 1.42 0.20
C ILE A 21 -8.52 1.96 -1.22
N PHE A 22 -9.00 1.28 -2.27
CA PHE A 22 -8.81 1.74 -3.65
C PHE A 22 -9.42 3.14 -3.87
N TYR A 23 -10.66 3.33 -3.41
CA TYR A 23 -11.35 4.62 -3.49
C TYR A 23 -10.73 5.67 -2.58
N TYR A 24 -10.28 5.26 -1.39
CA TYR A 24 -9.58 6.16 -0.48
C TYR A 24 -8.30 6.75 -1.09
N LEU A 25 -7.48 5.93 -1.75
CA LEU A 25 -6.24 6.39 -2.39
C LEU A 25 -6.50 7.35 -3.56
N LEU A 26 -7.54 7.09 -4.36
CA LEU A 26 -7.99 8.02 -5.41
C LEU A 26 -8.36 9.39 -4.84
N PHE A 27 -9.16 9.40 -3.77
CA PHE A 27 -9.59 10.62 -3.09
C PHE A 27 -8.41 11.38 -2.49
N LEU A 28 -7.51 10.67 -1.81
CA LEU A 28 -6.32 11.26 -1.20
C LEU A 28 -5.39 11.87 -2.27
N SER A 29 -5.15 11.17 -3.38
CA SER A 29 -4.32 11.66 -4.48
C SER A 29 -4.89 12.95 -5.08
N ALA A 30 -6.21 13.04 -5.26
CA ALA A 30 -6.87 14.25 -5.70
C ALA A 30 -6.67 15.43 -4.71
N ILE A 31 -6.81 15.18 -3.41
CA ILE A 31 -6.56 16.20 -2.37
C ILE A 31 -5.11 16.69 -2.42
N LEU A 32 -4.14 15.76 -2.45
CA LEU A 32 -2.71 16.08 -2.50
C LEU A 32 -2.37 16.91 -3.74
N GLY A 33 -2.94 16.57 -4.90
CA GLY A 33 -2.79 17.32 -6.14
C GLY A 33 -3.30 18.76 -6.03
N VAL A 34 -4.45 18.98 -5.39
CA VAL A 34 -4.99 20.34 -5.15
C VAL A 34 -4.14 21.10 -4.14
N MET A 35 -3.72 20.46 -3.04
CA MET A 35 -2.86 21.06 -2.03
C MET A 35 -1.51 21.52 -2.62
N ARG A 36 -0.93 20.72 -3.52
CA ARG A 36 0.27 21.06 -4.27
C ARG A 36 0.06 22.33 -5.11
N VAL A 37 -0.98 22.39 -5.93
CA VAL A 37 -1.26 23.56 -6.78
C VAL A 37 -1.48 24.82 -5.95
N LYS A 38 -2.18 24.74 -4.81
CA LYS A 38 -2.34 25.88 -3.88
C LYS A 38 -0.98 26.37 -3.36
N ARG A 39 -0.07 25.45 -3.01
CA ARG A 39 1.28 25.78 -2.53
C ARG A 39 2.14 26.41 -3.62
N GLU A 40 2.07 25.88 -4.84
CA GLU A 40 2.79 26.44 -6.00
C GLU A 40 2.36 27.86 -6.31
N ARG A 41 1.04 28.12 -6.36
CA ARG A 41 0.52 29.48 -6.59
C ARG A 41 0.92 30.44 -5.48
N LYS A 42 0.95 29.99 -4.22
CA LYS A 42 1.37 30.82 -3.09
C LYS A 42 2.85 31.20 -3.15
N ASN A 43 3.72 30.27 -3.56
CA ASN A 43 5.16 30.47 -3.52
C ASN A 43 5.73 31.05 -4.82
N PHE A 44 5.14 30.70 -5.96
CA PHE A 44 5.70 30.98 -7.28
C PHE A 44 4.74 31.70 -8.24
N HIS A 45 3.47 31.90 -7.85
CA HIS A 45 2.41 32.53 -8.67
C HIS A 45 2.12 31.84 -10.02
N VAL A 46 2.79 30.72 -10.30
CA VAL A 46 2.63 29.90 -11.51
C VAL A 46 2.30 28.47 -11.08
N ARG A 47 1.63 27.72 -11.97
CA ARG A 47 1.35 26.29 -11.79
C ARG A 47 2.30 25.50 -12.67
N ALA A 48 3.12 24.64 -12.06
CA ALA A 48 4.05 23.79 -12.82
C ALA A 48 3.33 22.60 -13.47
N HIS A 49 2.50 21.90 -12.68
CA HIS A 49 1.74 20.75 -13.14
C HIS A 49 0.26 20.82 -12.80
N ASP A 50 -0.53 19.99 -13.48
CA ASP A 50 -1.96 19.92 -13.24
C ASP A 50 -2.34 19.27 -11.90
N ALA A 51 -3.46 19.69 -11.29
CA ALA A 51 -3.96 19.09 -10.05
C ALA A 51 -4.21 17.57 -10.20
N TYR A 52 -4.49 17.11 -11.43
CA TYR A 52 -4.66 15.70 -11.76
C TYR A 52 -3.35 14.91 -11.92
N PHE A 53 -2.19 15.56 -11.82
CA PHE A 53 -0.89 14.93 -12.04
C PHE A 53 -0.66 13.74 -11.09
N GLU A 54 -0.88 13.93 -9.79
CA GLU A 54 -0.76 12.87 -8.78
C GLU A 54 -1.69 11.68 -9.08
N LEU A 55 -2.90 11.97 -9.56
CA LEU A 55 -3.91 10.95 -9.88
C LEU A 55 -3.50 10.14 -11.11
N ARG A 56 -2.98 10.82 -12.14
CA ARG A 56 -2.47 10.18 -13.36
C ARG A 56 -1.23 9.34 -13.11
N GLN A 57 -0.41 9.74 -12.15
CA GLN A 57 0.82 9.05 -11.80
C GLN A 57 0.58 7.83 -10.89
N LEU A 58 -0.52 7.83 -10.11
CA LEU A 58 -0.85 6.79 -9.12
C LEU A 58 -0.85 5.38 -9.71
N PHE A 59 -1.59 5.15 -10.80
CA PHE A 59 -1.74 3.82 -11.38
C PHE A 59 -0.56 3.34 -12.22
N PRO A 60 -0.07 4.08 -13.24
CA PRO A 60 0.97 3.56 -14.11
C PRO A 60 2.28 3.29 -13.36
N LEU A 61 2.72 4.21 -12.50
CA LEU A 61 3.91 3.95 -11.68
C LEU A 61 3.65 2.91 -10.59
N GLY A 62 2.48 2.95 -9.93
CA GLY A 62 2.14 1.98 -8.90
C GLY A 62 2.09 0.55 -9.43
N ILE A 63 1.48 0.33 -10.60
CA ILE A 63 1.43 -0.97 -11.26
C ILE A 63 2.82 -1.39 -11.74
N MET A 64 3.59 -0.48 -12.34
CA MET A 64 4.94 -0.81 -12.83
C MET A 64 5.86 -1.25 -11.68
N VAL A 65 5.86 -0.51 -10.56
CA VAL A 65 6.66 -0.83 -9.37
C VAL A 65 6.11 -2.05 -8.64
N GLY A 66 4.78 -2.19 -8.55
CA GLY A 66 4.15 -3.35 -7.90
C GLY A 66 4.40 -4.65 -8.64
N LEU A 67 4.33 -4.63 -9.98
CA LEU A 67 4.64 -5.80 -10.82
C LEU A 67 6.12 -6.16 -10.75
N SER A 68 7.02 -5.17 -10.80
CA SER A 68 8.46 -5.45 -10.70
C SER A 68 8.82 -6.05 -9.35
N LEU A 69 8.29 -5.49 -8.24
CA LEU A 69 8.45 -6.08 -6.91
C LEU A 69 7.88 -7.49 -6.82
N SER A 70 6.70 -7.73 -7.40
CA SER A 70 6.05 -9.04 -7.38
C SER A 70 6.91 -10.09 -8.09
N ILE A 71 7.47 -9.76 -9.27
CA ILE A 71 8.40 -10.65 -10.00
C ILE A 71 9.63 -10.93 -9.14
N VAL A 72 10.23 -9.90 -8.55
CA VAL A 72 11.42 -10.05 -7.69
C VAL A 72 11.13 -10.94 -6.48
N SER A 73 9.99 -10.76 -5.81
CA SER A 73 9.59 -11.58 -4.66
C SER A 73 9.40 -13.05 -5.05
N ILE A 74 8.78 -13.32 -6.19
CA ILE A 74 8.61 -14.70 -6.68
C ILE A 74 9.96 -15.34 -7.00
N LEU A 75 10.84 -14.62 -7.71
CA LEU A 75 12.18 -15.12 -8.07
C LEU A 75 13.07 -15.36 -6.84
N ALA A 76 12.94 -14.51 -5.81
CA ALA A 76 13.66 -14.66 -4.56
C ALA A 76 13.04 -15.69 -3.61
N GLY A 77 11.84 -16.23 -3.93
CA GLY A 77 11.09 -17.12 -3.04
C GLY A 77 10.63 -16.45 -1.74
N ILE A 78 10.52 -15.12 -1.72
CA ILE A 78 10.15 -14.36 -0.53
C ILE A 78 8.63 -14.29 -0.45
N VAL A 79 8.07 -14.89 0.61
CA VAL A 79 6.65 -14.77 0.95
C VAL A 79 6.46 -13.66 1.97
N VAL A 80 5.73 -12.61 1.59
CA VAL A 80 5.37 -11.54 2.52
C VAL A 80 4.21 -12.02 3.38
N PRO A 81 4.34 -12.04 4.73
CA PRO A 81 3.26 -12.48 5.60
C PRO A 81 2.07 -11.52 5.50
N PHE A 82 0.86 -12.06 5.55
CA PHE A 82 -0.36 -11.25 5.41
C PHE A 82 -0.45 -10.15 6.47
N ALA A 83 0.00 -10.42 7.70
CA ALA A 83 0.09 -9.43 8.77
C ALA A 83 0.94 -8.21 8.39
N ALA A 84 2.07 -8.39 7.67
CA ALA A 84 2.90 -7.27 7.22
C ALA A 84 2.18 -6.39 6.18
N ILE A 85 1.40 -7.01 5.27
CA ILE A 85 0.59 -6.28 4.28
C ILE A 85 -0.46 -5.43 4.98
N VAL A 86 -1.18 -6.02 5.95
CA VAL A 86 -2.21 -5.33 6.73
C VAL A 86 -1.60 -4.18 7.55
N LEU A 87 -0.50 -4.41 8.27
CA LEU A 87 0.18 -3.37 9.03
C LEU A 87 0.65 -2.23 8.13
N THR A 88 1.24 -2.55 6.97
CA THR A 88 1.66 -1.53 5.99
C THR A 88 0.48 -0.69 5.51
N ALA A 89 -0.68 -1.31 5.26
CA ALA A 89 -1.90 -0.60 4.88
C ALA A 89 -2.41 0.32 5.99
N VAL A 90 -2.49 -0.18 7.23
CA VAL A 90 -2.90 0.62 8.41
C VAL A 90 -2.01 1.83 8.57
N PHE A 91 -0.71 1.62 8.52
CA PHE A 91 0.27 2.69 8.64
C PHE A 91 0.19 3.71 7.51
N THR A 92 0.00 3.25 6.27
CA THR A 92 -0.23 4.14 5.13
C THR A 92 -1.45 5.03 5.35
N LEU A 93 -2.54 4.47 5.90
CA LEU A 93 -3.74 5.23 6.28
C LEU A 93 -3.49 6.20 7.43
N LEU A 94 -2.70 5.81 8.43
CA LEU A 94 -2.35 6.71 9.54
C LEU A 94 -1.53 7.90 9.04
N TRP A 95 -0.53 7.66 8.20
CA TRP A 95 0.31 8.72 7.64
C TRP A 95 -0.38 9.61 6.62
N SER A 96 -1.37 9.08 5.89
CA SER A 96 -2.13 9.89 4.95
C SER A 96 -2.99 10.96 5.62
N PHE A 97 -3.45 10.76 6.87
CA PHE A 97 -4.17 11.80 7.62
C PHE A 97 -3.34 13.07 7.84
N THR A 98 -2.01 12.93 7.96
CA THR A 98 -1.11 14.07 8.12
C THR A 98 -0.93 14.87 6.82
N ALA A 99 -1.36 14.33 5.67
CA ALA A 99 -1.18 14.89 4.32
C ALA A 99 0.28 15.28 4.00
N ASN A 100 1.24 14.66 4.71
CA ASN A 100 2.67 14.89 4.55
C ASN A 100 3.26 13.78 3.67
N ILE A 101 3.49 14.10 2.39
CA ILE A 101 4.02 13.16 1.37
C ILE A 101 5.31 12.47 1.85
N ARG A 102 6.16 13.15 2.62
CA ARG A 102 7.40 12.58 3.17
C ARG A 102 7.15 11.37 4.06
N LEU A 103 6.10 11.40 4.88
CA LEU A 103 5.78 10.32 5.82
C LEU A 103 5.14 9.12 5.12
N MET A 104 4.57 9.32 3.92
CA MET A 104 4.00 8.25 3.10
C MET A 104 5.05 7.50 2.28
N SER A 105 6.35 7.79 2.45
CA SER A 105 7.40 7.06 1.75
C SER A 105 7.45 5.59 2.18
N PRO A 106 7.82 4.65 1.28
CA PRO A 106 7.91 3.23 1.61
C PRO A 106 8.81 2.92 2.79
N VAL A 107 9.86 3.73 2.99
CA VAL A 107 10.80 3.58 4.11
C VAL A 107 10.10 3.74 5.45
N TYR A 108 9.19 4.71 5.58
CA TYR A 108 8.45 4.92 6.83
C TYR A 108 7.28 3.95 6.96
N THR A 109 6.53 3.71 5.88
CA THR A 109 5.33 2.84 5.94
C THR A 109 5.71 1.38 6.18
N VAL A 110 6.57 0.81 5.32
CA VAL A 110 7.02 -0.58 5.42
C VAL A 110 7.96 -0.76 6.59
N GLY A 111 8.85 0.21 6.85
CA GLY A 111 9.77 0.14 7.98
C GLY A 111 9.04 0.09 9.31
N ALA A 112 8.03 0.93 9.51
CA ALA A 112 7.25 0.88 10.73
C ALA A 112 6.39 -0.39 10.84
N ALA A 113 5.83 -0.88 9.74
CA ALA A 113 5.12 -2.15 9.72
C ALA A 113 6.05 -3.31 10.13
N PHE A 114 7.29 -3.32 9.63
CA PHE A 114 8.30 -4.31 9.96
C PHE A 114 8.68 -4.29 11.45
N PHE A 115 9.03 -3.13 11.99
CA PHE A 115 9.38 -3.02 13.43
C PHE A 115 8.19 -3.36 14.33
N THR A 116 6.99 -2.93 13.96
CA THR A 116 5.77 -3.25 14.71
C THR A 116 5.52 -4.75 14.70
N LEU A 117 5.68 -5.42 13.56
CA LEU A 117 5.52 -6.87 13.45
C LEU A 117 6.52 -7.60 14.36
N ILE A 118 7.80 -7.20 14.36
CA ILE A 118 8.81 -7.81 15.25
C ILE A 118 8.40 -7.65 16.73
N ILE A 119 8.06 -6.44 17.16
CA ILE A 119 7.67 -6.17 18.56
C ILE A 119 6.43 -6.99 18.95
N MET A 120 5.45 -7.09 18.04
CA MET A 120 4.23 -7.86 18.29
C MET A 120 4.50 -9.35 18.43
N THR A 121 5.39 -9.90 17.58
CA THR A 121 5.77 -11.32 17.62
C THR A 121 6.51 -11.67 18.91
N GLU A 122 7.50 -10.86 19.31
CA GLU A 122 8.27 -11.07 20.55
C GLU A 122 7.38 -11.02 21.80
N ASN A 123 6.44 -10.07 21.86
CA ASN A 123 5.56 -9.86 23.02
C ASN A 123 4.30 -10.74 23.01
N LYS A 124 4.12 -11.61 21.99
CA LYS A 124 2.91 -12.44 21.80
C LYS A 124 1.60 -11.64 21.88
N TRP A 125 1.58 -10.44 21.34
CA TRP A 125 0.38 -9.59 21.36
C TRP A 125 -0.71 -10.16 20.44
N SER A 126 -1.71 -10.80 21.03
CA SER A 126 -2.92 -11.22 20.33
C SER A 126 -3.90 -10.06 20.26
N ILE A 127 -3.78 -9.21 19.23
CA ILE A 127 -4.85 -8.25 18.94
C ILE A 127 -6.06 -9.05 18.40
N PRO A 128 -7.24 -9.00 19.06
CA PRO A 128 -8.38 -9.84 18.70
C PRO A 128 -8.94 -9.58 17.29
N LEU A 129 -8.69 -8.39 16.73
CA LEU A 129 -9.06 -8.05 15.34
C LEU A 129 -8.19 -8.72 14.27
N PHE A 130 -7.03 -9.27 14.66
CA PHE A 130 -6.02 -9.79 13.75
C PHE A 130 -5.56 -11.21 14.13
N SER A 131 -6.11 -11.81 15.19
CA SER A 131 -5.71 -13.13 15.73
C SER A 131 -5.70 -14.24 14.66
N GLU A 132 -6.71 -14.29 13.79
CA GLU A 132 -6.81 -15.20 12.63
C GLU A 132 -5.64 -15.03 11.64
N THR A 133 -5.22 -13.78 11.39
CA THR A 133 -4.09 -13.49 10.49
C THR A 133 -2.75 -13.84 11.12
N PHE A 134 -2.65 -13.74 12.45
CA PHE A 134 -1.46 -14.12 13.21
C PHE A 134 -1.30 -15.63 13.35
N HIS A 135 -2.36 -16.44 13.25
CA HIS A 135 -2.23 -17.90 13.18
C HIS A 135 -1.42 -18.38 11.96
N SER A 136 -1.37 -17.60 10.88
CA SER A 136 -0.52 -17.89 9.70
C SER A 136 0.98 -17.69 9.94
N LEU A 137 1.36 -16.98 11.01
CA LEU A 137 2.76 -16.75 11.40
C LEU A 137 3.31 -17.88 12.30
N ASP A 138 2.45 -18.69 12.90
CA ASP A 138 2.82 -19.83 13.76
C ASP A 138 3.27 -21.05 12.92
N GLN A 139 2.92 -21.07 11.62
CA GLN A 139 3.56 -21.95 10.65
C GLN A 139 4.93 -21.38 10.29
N LYS A 140 5.92 -21.73 11.12
CA LYS A 140 7.37 -21.59 10.92
C LYS A 140 7.76 -21.41 9.44
N VAL A 141 8.17 -20.19 9.07
CA VAL A 141 8.75 -19.86 7.76
C VAL A 141 10.22 -20.35 7.65
N TYR A 142 10.76 -20.98 8.68
CA TYR A 142 12.01 -21.75 8.65
C TYR A 142 11.88 -23.02 9.49
N PRO A 143 12.51 -24.15 9.11
CA PRO A 143 12.62 -25.32 9.99
C PRO A 143 13.15 -24.97 11.39
#